data_AF-A0A537XDJ9-F1
#
_entry.id   AF-A0A537XDJ9-F1
#
_cell.length_a   1.000
_cell.length_b   1.000
_cell.length_c   1.000
_cell.angle_alpha   90.00
_cell.angle_beta   90.00
_cell.angle_gamma   90.00
#
_symmetry.space_group_name_H-M   'P 1'
#
loop_
_entity.id
_entity.type
_entity.pdbx_description
1 polymer ?
#
loop_
_entity_poly.entity_id
_entity_poly.type
_entity_poly.pdbx_seq_one_letter_code
_entity_poly.pdbx_strand_id
1 'polypeptide(L)' 'MNLVRSPAESVVLATSSTFDNSRYEQACDQAIAMCDGNLRSTIKALIMANEYLEVELQELQAAVAAGCAPSQARGDAA' A
#
# COMPACT_ATOMS: atom_id res chain seq x y z
N MET A 1 -18.42 24.71 -18.82
CA MET A 1 -18.99 24.00 -17.66
C MET A 1 -17.90 23.87 -16.63
N ASN A 2 -17.81 24.80 -15.68
CA ASN A 2 -16.84 24.68 -14.58
C ASN A 2 -17.45 23.72 -13.56
N LEU A 3 -16.85 22.53 -13.43
CA LEU A 3 -17.10 21.66 -12.29
C LEU A 3 -16.58 22.39 -11.06
N VAL A 4 -17.47 23.09 -10.35
CA VAL A 4 -17.21 23.49 -8.97
C VAL A 4 -17.10 22.19 -8.17
N ARG A 5 -15.87 21.82 -7.80
CA ARG A 5 -15.60 20.65 -6.96
C ARG A 5 -16.38 20.81 -5.66
N SER A 6 -17.18 19.80 -5.31
CA SER A 6 -18.04 19.87 -4.14
C SER A 6 -17.16 19.95 -2.88
N PRO A 7 -17.52 20.77 -1.85
CA PRO A 7 -16.76 20.82 -0.60
C PRO A 7 -16.62 19.44 0.07
N ALA A 8 -17.56 18.53 -0.17
CA ALA A 8 -17.48 17.14 0.28
C ALA A 8 -16.31 16.37 -0.36
N GLU A 9 -16.03 16.53 -1.66
CA GLU A 9 -14.90 15.87 -2.34
C GLU A 9 -13.53 16.46 -1.94
N SER A 10 -13.51 17.71 -1.46
CA SER A 10 -12.30 18.33 -0.91
C SER A 10 -12.02 17.84 0.50
N VAL A 11 -13.05 17.65 1.33
CA VAL A 11 -12.92 17.13 2.69
C VAL A 11 -12.54 15.65 2.67
N VAL A 12 -13.16 14.83 1.81
CA VAL A 12 -12.86 13.38 1.75
C VAL A 12 -11.41 13.12 1.32
N LEU A 13 -10.87 13.84 0.33
CA LEU A 13 -9.46 13.69 -0.07
C LEU A 13 -8.50 14.14 1.04
N ALA A 14 -8.82 15.24 1.72
CA ALA A 14 -8.01 15.74 2.83
C ALA A 14 -8.04 14.80 4.03
N THR A 15 -9.21 14.29 4.43
CA THR A 15 -9.33 13.34 5.54
C THR A 15 -8.60 12.04 5.23
N SER A 16 -8.77 11.49 4.02
CA SER A 16 -8.05 10.28 3.61
C SER A 16 -6.55 10.48 3.68
N SER A 17 -6.02 11.60 3.15
CA SER A 17 -4.58 11.89 3.23
C SER A 17 -4.05 11.99 4.67
N THR A 18 -4.84 12.51 5.61
CA THR A 18 -4.43 12.57 7.03
C THR A 18 -4.51 11.23 7.76
N PHE A 19 -5.56 10.44 7.54
CA PHE A 19 -5.65 9.08 8.08
C PHE A 19 -4.55 8.19 7.50
N ASP A 20 -4.30 8.37 6.20
CA ASP A 20 -3.24 7.70 5.50
C ASP A 20 -1.88 8.05 6.10
N ASN A 21 -1.63 9.32 6.43
CA ASN A 21 -0.40 9.74 7.08
C ASN A 21 -0.24 9.11 8.48
N SER A 22 -1.29 9.15 9.30
CA SER A 22 -1.27 8.58 10.65
C SER A 22 -1.01 7.06 10.66
N ARG A 23 -1.60 6.32 9.70
CA ARG A 23 -1.34 4.88 9.57
C ARG A 23 0.11 4.60 9.18
N TYR A 24 0.70 5.44 8.32
CA TYR A 24 2.09 5.29 7.91
C TYR A 24 3.04 5.67 9.04
N GLU A 25 2.75 6.70 9.83
CA GLU A 25 3.52 7.05 11.03
C GLU A 25 3.54 5.89 12.03
N GLN A 26 2.39 5.29 12.33
CA GLN A 26 2.32 4.14 13.23
C GLN A 26 3.09 2.92 12.69
N ALA A 27 2.99 2.65 11.38
CA ALA A 27 3.74 1.57 10.75
C ALA A 27 5.26 1.83 10.78
N CYS A 28 5.69 3.08 10.61
CA CYS A 28 7.08 3.49 10.74
C CYS A 28 7.59 3.26 12.17
N ASP A 29 6.83 3.69 13.18
CA ASP A 29 7.19 3.48 14.59
C ASP A 29 7.34 1.98 14.90
N GLN A 30 6.42 1.16 14.39
CA GLN A 30 6.49 -0.28 14.55
C GLN A 30 7.74 -0.88 13.87
N ALA A 31 8.04 -0.47 12.64
CA ALA A 31 9.22 -0.94 11.91
C ALA A 31 10.53 -0.57 12.62
N ILE A 32 10.61 0.65 13.15
CA ILE A 32 11.74 1.14 13.95
C ILE A 32 11.89 0.32 15.23
N ALA A 33 10.78 0.07 15.94
CA ALA A 33 10.78 -0.73 17.16
C ALA A 33 11.23 -2.18 16.92
N MET A 34 10.81 -2.79 15.80
CA MET A 34 11.25 -4.15 15.42
C MET A 34 12.75 -4.24 15.10
N CYS A 35 13.38 -3.11 14.76
CA CYS A 35 14.81 -3.02 14.46
C CYS A 35 15.62 -2.44 15.63
N ASP A 36 15.11 -2.53 16.86
CA ASP A 36 15.74 -2.01 18.09
C ASP A 36 16.10 -0.51 18.00
N GLY A 37 15.29 0.28 17.28
CA GLY A 37 15.53 1.71 17.07
C GLY A 37 16.59 2.03 16.02
N ASN A 38 17.20 1.03 15.37
CA ASN A 38 18.23 1.26 14.38
C ASN A 38 17.62 1.67 13.03
N LEU A 39 17.64 2.96 12.73
CA LEU A 39 17.12 3.51 11.47
C LEU A 39 17.79 2.93 10.23
N ARG A 40 19.11 2.66 10.28
CA ARG A 40 19.82 2.10 9.12
C ARG A 40 19.37 0.67 8.82
N SER A 41 19.19 -0.14 9.86
CA SER A 41 18.63 -1.49 9.73
C SER A 41 17.16 -1.46 9.28
N THR A 42 16.37 -0.53 9.82
CA THR A 42 14.97 -0.33 9.45
C THR A 42 14.83 0.01 7.96
N ILE A 43 15.57 1.01 7.48
CA ILE A 43 15.57 1.42 6.07
C ILE A 43 16.00 0.25 5.18
N LYS A 44 17.03 -0.49 5.56
CA LYS A 44 17.47 -1.66 4.80
C LYS A 44 16.38 -2.73 4.70
N ALA A 45 15.70 -3.03 5.80
CA ALA A 45 14.60 -4.00 5.83
C ALA A 45 13.43 -3.55 4.93
N LEU A 46 13.06 -2.27 4.99
CA LEU A 46 11.99 -1.71 4.15
C LEU A 46 12.34 -1.74 2.65
N ILE A 47 13.59 -1.43 2.29
CA ILE A 47 14.06 -1.53 0.90
C ILE A 47 13.98 -2.97 0.41
N MET A 48 14.46 -3.94 1.21
CA MET A 48 14.41 -5.36 0.84
C MET A 48 12.97 -5.87 0.70
N ALA A 49 12.06 -5.44 1.57
CA ALA A 49 10.65 -5.77 1.48
C ALA A 49 10.02 -5.21 0.20
N ASN A 50 10.33 -3.96 -0.15
CA ASN A 50 9.84 -3.36 -1.40
C ASN A 50 10.37 -4.09 -2.64
N GLU A 51 11.67 -4.40 -2.70
CA GLU A 51 12.26 -5.17 -3.81
C GLU A 51 11.57 -6.53 -3.96
N TYR A 52 11.32 -7.24 -2.86
CA TYR A 52 10.59 -8.50 -2.88
C TYR A 52 9.15 -8.35 -3.42
N LEU A 53 8.42 -7.33 -2.98
CA LEU A 53 7.06 -7.07 -3.45
C LEU A 53 7.01 -6.67 -4.94
N GLU A 54 8.01 -5.92 -5.43
CA GLU A 54 8.13 -5.57 -6.84
C GLU A 54 8.33 -6.81 -7.72
N VAL A 55 9.14 -7.77 -7.26
CA VAL A 55 9.33 -9.06 -7.94
C VAL A 55 8.03 -9.86 -7.96
N GLU A 56 7.35 -10.03 -6.82
CA GLU A 56 6.08 -10.76 -6.75
C GLU A 56 5.02 -10.13 -7.67
N LEU A 57 4.94 -8.80 -7.71
CA LEU A 57 4.04 -8.09 -8.62
C LEU A 57 4.38 -8.35 -10.09
N GLN A 58 5.66 -8.38 -10.45
CA GLN A 58 6.09 -8.71 -11.81
C GLN A 58 5.72 -10.15 -12.19
N GLU A 59 5.89 -11.10 -11.29
CA GLU A 59 5.49 -12.49 -11.49
C GLU A 59 3.97 -12.63 -11.67
N LEU A 60 3.19 -11.97 -10.82
CA LEU A 60 1.73 -11.93 -10.93
C LEU A 60 1.29 -11.31 -12.26
N GLN A 61 1.89 -10.18 -12.66
CA GLN A 61 1.58 -9.55 -13.94
C GLN A 61 1.91 -10.46 -15.13
N ALA A 62 3.02 -11.20 -15.08
CA ALA A 62 3.37 -12.19 -16.09
C ALA A 62 2.36 -13.35 -16.13
N ALA A 63 1.92 -13.85 -14.98
CA ALA A 63 0.91 -14.91 -14.89
C ALA A 63 -0.46 -14.44 -15.43
N VAL A 64 -0.87 -13.20 -15.13
CA VAL A 64 -2.07 -12.57 -15.69
C VAL A 64 -1.96 -12.45 -17.21
N ALA A 65 -0.83 -11.95 -17.73
CA ALA A 65 -0.61 -11.83 -19.17
C ALA A 65 -0.59 -13.18 -19.89
N ALA A 66 -0.11 -14.24 -19.21
CA ALA A 66 -0.14 -15.60 -19.72
C ALA A 66 -1.53 -16.26 -19.65
N GLY A 67 -2.54 -15.60 -19.07
CA GLY A 67 -3.87 -16.19 -18.85
C GLY A 67 -3.90 -17.27 -17.75
N CYS A 68 -2.83 -17.39 -16.98
CA CYS A 68 -2.66 -18.37 -15.90
C CYS A 68 -3.04 -17.80 -14.52
N ALA A 69 -3.48 -16.54 -14.45
CA ALA A 69 -3.87 -15.95 -13.18
C ALA A 69 -5.09 -16.66 -12.58
N PRO A 70 -5.10 -16.91 -11.26
CA PRO A 70 -6.29 -17.43 -10.60
C PRO A 70 -7.42 -16.43 -10.84
N SER A 71 -8.50 -16.90 -11.45
CA SER A 71 -9.75 -16.14 -11.48
C SER A 71 -10.13 -15.92 -10.02
N GLN A 72 -10.25 -14.66 -9.59
CA GLN A 72 -10.92 -14.36 -8.33
C GLN A 72 -12.34 -14.93 -8.47
N ALA A 73 -12.55 -16.16 -8.00
CA ALA A 73 -13.85 -16.65 -7.63
C ALA A 73 -14.28 -15.73 -6.49
N ARG A 74 -14.99 -14.67 -6.88
CA ARG A 74 -15.64 -13.72 -6.00
C ARG A 74 -16.30 -14.55 -4.90
N GLY A 75 -15.80 -14.40 -3.68
CA GLY A 75 -16.43 -14.93 -2.48
C GLY A 75 -17.75 -14.22 -2.25
N ASP A 76 -18.74 -14.57 -3.07
CA ASP A 76 -20.14 -14.49 -2.76
C ASP A 76 -20.43 -15.72 -1.86
N ALA A 77 -20.39 -15.53 -0.53
CA ALA A 77 -20.91 -16.38 0.57
C ALA A 77 -19.95 -16.28 1.78
N ALA A 78 -20.33 -15.95 3.01
CA ALA A 78 -21.62 -15.75 3.66
C ALA A 78 -21.41 -14.86 4.90
#